data_AF-A0A645GJP0-F1
#
_entry.id   AF-A0A645GJP0-F1
#
_cell.length_a   1.000
_cell.length_b   1.000
_cell.length_c   1.000
_cell.angle_alpha   90.00
_cell.angle_beta   90.00
_cell.angle_gamma   90.00
#
_symmetry.space_group_name_H-M   'P 1'
#
loop_
_entity.id
_entity.type
_entity.pdbx_description
1 polymer ?
#
loop_
_entity_poly.entity_id
_entity_poly.type
_entity_poly.pdbx_seq_one_letter_code
_entity_poly.pdbx_strand_id
1 'polypeptide(L)'
;MPMGYGQQLWQNAAPEVRAKMDERAKLNIDLRAELQKDIPNKAKARDIHEKIQKLNREIETAHFEEILKDPSKFKAQARGPRREFSPEDRAQMEEIRKLHTEIRTELQKEAPNKAKIRDLHTKIQKIKSDRDNARLEEMLKNPEAFKNSRGFGRGFRNNPAQQ
;
A
#
# COMPACT_ATOMS: atom_id res chain seq x y z
N MET A 1 -17.08 -10.45 15.15
CA MET A 1 -15.85 -10.55 14.32
C MET A 1 -15.14 -9.19 14.35
N PRO A 2 -13.88 -9.08 14.79
CA PRO A 2 -13.14 -7.83 14.67
C PRO A 2 -12.94 -7.50 13.19
N MET A 3 -13.22 -6.25 12.81
CA MET A 3 -13.03 -5.79 11.43
C MET A 3 -11.57 -5.83 11.03
N GLY A 4 -11.30 -6.22 9.79
CA GLY A 4 -9.93 -6.21 9.24
C GLY A 4 -9.39 -4.78 9.15
N TYR A 5 -8.07 -4.62 9.32
CA TYR A 5 -7.40 -3.31 9.32
C TYR A 5 -7.75 -2.42 8.11
N GLY A 6 -7.82 -2.98 6.90
CA GLY A 6 -8.23 -2.24 5.70
C GLY A 6 -9.68 -1.75 5.73
N GLN A 7 -10.57 -2.51 6.39
CA GLN A 7 -11.98 -2.14 6.56
C GLN A 7 -12.16 -1.05 7.63
N GLN A 8 -11.32 -1.07 8.67
CA GLN A 8 -11.29 -0.03 9.69
C GLN A 8 -10.73 1.29 9.14
N LEU A 9 -9.67 1.24 8.32
CA LEU A 9 -9.17 2.42 7.60
C LEU A 9 -10.24 3.02 6.69
N TRP A 10 -10.93 2.18 5.91
CA TRP A 10 -12.01 2.63 5.04
C TRP A 10 -13.15 3.30 5.83
N GLN A 11 -13.56 2.74 6.97
CA GLN A 11 -14.60 3.37 7.80
C GLN A 11 -14.14 4.66 8.48
N ASN A 12 -12.86 4.84 8.77
CA ASN A 12 -12.36 6.05 9.41
C ASN A 12 -11.97 7.14 8.42
N ALA A 13 -11.86 6.81 7.13
CA ALA A 13 -11.46 7.73 6.08
C ALA A 13 -12.58 8.71 5.71
N ALA A 14 -12.19 9.92 5.30
CA ALA A 14 -13.09 10.90 4.69
C ALA A 14 -13.76 10.33 3.41
N PRO A 15 -14.98 10.78 3.04
CA PRO A 15 -15.72 10.24 1.88
C PRO A 15 -14.91 10.24 0.58
N GLU A 16 -14.13 11.29 0.32
CA GLU A 16 -13.27 11.40 -0.86
C GLU A 16 -12.15 10.35 -0.87
N VAL A 17 -11.55 10.08 0.30
CA VAL A 17 -10.51 9.07 0.46
C VAL A 17 -11.10 7.67 0.33
N ARG A 18 -12.33 7.43 0.82
CA ARG A 18 -13.06 6.17 0.63
C ARG A 18 -13.31 5.88 -0.85
N ALA A 19 -13.77 6.87 -1.61
CA ALA A 19 -13.99 6.72 -3.04
C ALA A 19 -12.71 6.29 -3.77
N LYS A 20 -11.57 6.90 -3.43
CA LYS A 20 -10.25 6.51 -3.96
C LYS A 20 -9.84 5.10 -3.53
N MET A 21 -10.13 4.70 -2.29
CA MET A 21 -9.87 3.33 -1.83
C MET A 21 -10.69 2.29 -2.60
N ASP A 22 -11.95 2.60 -2.90
CA ASP A 22 -12.84 1.73 -3.67
C ASP A 22 -12.42 1.65 -5.14
N GLU A 23 -12.05 2.77 -5.75
CA GLU A 23 -11.47 2.79 -7.10
C GLU A 23 -10.19 1.97 -7.18
N ARG A 24 -9.29 2.15 -6.20
CA ARG A 24 -8.07 1.34 -6.10
C ARG A 24 -8.38 -0.14 -5.97
N ALA A 25 -9.41 -0.52 -5.20
CA ALA A 25 -9.79 -1.92 -5.04
C ALA A 25 -10.26 -2.52 -6.38
N LYS A 26 -11.05 -1.79 -7.17
CA LYS A 26 -11.47 -2.19 -8.52
C LYS A 26 -10.27 -2.37 -9.44
N LEU A 27 -9.35 -1.41 -9.48
CA LEU A 27 -8.14 -1.51 -10.31
C LEU A 27 -7.25 -2.70 -9.93
N ASN A 28 -7.16 -3.06 -8.63
CA ASN A 28 -6.42 -4.27 -8.22
C ASN A 28 -7.08 -5.56 -8.73
N ILE A 29 -8.41 -5.60 -8.79
CA ILE A 29 -9.15 -6.72 -9.39
C ILE A 29 -8.86 -6.79 -10.89
N ASP A 30 -8.92 -5.65 -11.59
CA ASP A 30 -8.65 -5.58 -13.03
C ASP A 30 -7.21 -5.97 -13.35
N LEU A 31 -6.23 -5.49 -12.57
CA LEU A 31 -4.82 -5.87 -12.72
C LEU A 31 -4.64 -7.38 -12.54
N ARG A 32 -5.28 -7.95 -11.51
CA ARG A 32 -5.22 -9.39 -11.27
C ARG A 32 -5.84 -10.17 -12.42
N ALA A 33 -7.01 -9.78 -12.89
CA ALA A 33 -7.68 -10.42 -14.01
C ALA A 33 -6.82 -10.36 -15.28
N GLU A 34 -6.14 -9.24 -15.54
CA GLU A 34 -5.23 -9.10 -16.67
C GLU A 34 -4.00 -10.03 -16.57
N LEU A 35 -3.42 -10.14 -15.37
CA LEU A 35 -2.26 -11.01 -15.10
C LEU A 35 -2.61 -12.50 -15.09
N GLN A 36 -3.88 -12.86 -14.93
CA GLN A 36 -4.35 -14.26 -14.93
C GLN A 36 -4.70 -14.82 -16.31
N LYS A 37 -4.69 -13.97 -17.34
CA LYS A 37 -4.88 -14.42 -18.73
C LYS A 37 -3.71 -15.30 -19.17
N ASP A 38 -3.97 -16.20 -20.12
CA ASP A 38 -2.92 -17.03 -20.74
C ASP A 38 -1.85 -16.17 -21.44
N ILE A 39 -2.27 -15.04 -22.00
CA ILE A 39 -1.37 -14.04 -22.60
C ILE A 39 -1.72 -12.67 -22.01
N PRO A 40 -1.07 -12.25 -20.91
CA PRO A 40 -1.32 -10.95 -20.30
C PRO A 40 -0.92 -9.79 -21.22
N ASN A 41 -1.78 -8.76 -21.31
CA ASN A 41 -1.39 -7.52 -21.96
C ASN A 41 -0.48 -6.69 -21.02
N LYS A 42 0.83 -6.73 -21.29
CA LYS A 42 1.85 -6.05 -20.47
C LYS A 42 1.65 -4.53 -20.39
N ALA A 43 1.26 -3.89 -21.50
CA ALA A 43 1.02 -2.45 -21.53
C ALA A 43 -0.16 -2.08 -20.63
N LYS A 44 -1.29 -2.79 -20.78
CA LYS A 44 -2.48 -2.58 -19.96
C LYS A 44 -2.21 -2.86 -18.46
N ALA A 45 -1.44 -3.90 -18.14
CA ALA A 45 -1.07 -4.19 -16.75
C ALA A 45 -0.22 -3.06 -16.12
N ARG A 46 0.72 -2.48 -16.88
CA ARG A 46 1.50 -1.32 -16.44
C ARG A 46 0.63 -0.08 -16.24
N ASP A 47 -0.28 0.20 -17.15
CA ASP A 47 -1.19 1.35 -17.04
C ASP A 47 -2.11 1.23 -15.80
N ILE A 48 -2.67 0.05 -15.54
CA ILE A 48 -3.51 -0.18 -14.36
C ILE A 48 -2.66 -0.03 -13.08
N HIS A 49 -1.44 -0.57 -13.07
CA HIS A 49 -0.54 -0.45 -11.94
C HIS A 49 -0.13 0.99 -11.65
N GLU A 50 0.14 1.80 -12.67
CA GLU A 50 0.45 3.21 -12.50
C GLU A 50 -0.71 3.97 -11.84
N LYS A 51 -1.96 3.70 -12.27
CA LYS A 51 -3.16 4.26 -11.64
C LYS A 51 -3.28 3.84 -10.17
N ILE A 52 -3.00 2.57 -9.86
CA ILE A 52 -2.98 2.07 -8.47
C ILE A 52 -1.92 2.80 -7.65
N GLN A 53 -0.71 3.01 -8.18
CA GLN A 53 0.37 3.72 -7.50
C GLN A 53 -0.01 5.18 -7.22
N LYS A 54 -0.64 5.85 -8.18
CA LYS A 54 -1.16 7.21 -7.98
C LYS A 54 -2.19 7.26 -6.86
N LEU A 55 -3.20 6.39 -6.87
CA LEU A 55 -4.20 6.34 -5.81
C LEU A 55 -3.59 5.98 -4.45
N ASN A 56 -2.61 5.07 -4.41
CA ASN A 56 -1.89 4.76 -3.17
C ASN A 56 -1.21 5.99 -2.58
N ARG A 57 -0.51 6.78 -3.40
CA ARG A 57 0.14 8.03 -2.94
C ARG A 57 -0.89 9.02 -2.44
N GLU A 58 -2.00 9.22 -3.15
CA GLU A 58 -3.05 10.16 -2.71
C GLU A 58 -3.71 9.73 -1.40
N ILE A 59 -4.02 8.45 -1.24
CA ILE A 59 -4.61 7.88 -0.01
C ILE A 59 -3.61 7.98 1.15
N GLU A 60 -2.35 7.60 0.94
CA GLU A 60 -1.31 7.67 1.97
C GLU A 60 -1.03 9.12 2.40
N THR A 61 -0.92 10.05 1.45
CA THR A 61 -0.73 11.48 1.74
C THR A 61 -1.91 12.07 2.50
N ALA A 62 -3.16 11.73 2.13
CA ALA A 62 -4.34 12.20 2.86
C ALA A 62 -4.34 11.72 4.32
N HIS A 63 -4.07 10.42 4.53
CA HIS A 63 -3.94 9.87 5.89
C HIS A 63 -2.77 10.48 6.66
N PHE A 64 -1.66 10.74 6.00
CA PHE A 64 -0.49 11.32 6.62
C PHE A 64 -0.72 12.77 7.05
N GLU A 65 -1.39 13.58 6.24
CA GLU A 65 -1.76 14.94 6.61
C GLU A 65 -2.81 14.96 7.75
N GLU A 66 -3.70 13.97 7.85
CA GLU A 66 -4.56 13.79 9.03
C GLU A 66 -3.75 13.49 10.30
N ILE A 67 -2.72 12.65 10.20
CA ILE A 67 -1.80 12.34 11.31
C ILE A 67 -1.00 13.58 11.71
N LEU A 68 -0.56 14.40 10.77
CA LEU A 68 0.15 15.66 11.07
C LEU A 68 -0.73 16.67 11.82
N LYS A 69 -2.06 16.62 11.62
CA LYS A 69 -3.03 17.44 12.36
C LYS A 69 -3.29 16.89 13.76
N ASP A 70 -3.27 15.57 13.92
CA ASP A 70 -3.47 14.90 15.20
C ASP A 70 -2.46 13.74 15.37
N PRO A 71 -1.27 14.04 15.97
CA PRO A 71 -0.21 13.05 16.16
C PRO A 71 -0.63 11.85 17.00
N SER A 72 -1.69 11.94 17.82
CA SER A 72 -2.21 10.82 18.61
C SER A 72 -2.76 9.68 17.73
N LYS A 73 -3.10 9.99 16.47
CA LYS A 73 -3.52 9.02 15.46
C LYS A 73 -2.35 8.22 14.87
N PHE A 74 -1.11 8.60 15.14
CA PHE A 74 0.08 7.84 14.74
C PHE A 74 0.25 6.58 15.61
N LYS A 75 -0.68 5.63 15.48
CA LYS A 75 -0.64 4.37 16.21
C LYS A 75 0.32 3.39 15.54
N ALA A 76 1.06 2.63 16.34
CA ALA A 76 1.83 1.51 15.83
C ALA A 76 0.89 0.53 15.13
N GLN A 77 1.12 0.26 13.84
CA GLN A 77 0.31 -0.71 13.09
C GLN A 77 0.42 -2.09 13.76
N ALA A 78 -0.74 -2.72 13.99
CA ALA A 78 -0.81 -4.09 14.50
C ALA A 78 -0.02 -5.02 13.57
N ARG A 79 0.89 -5.79 14.17
CA ARG A 79 1.74 -6.74 13.45
C ARG A 79 0.87 -7.85 12.89
N GLY A 80 0.72 -7.88 11.57
CA GLY A 80 0.24 -9.08 10.89
C GLY A 80 1.24 -10.24 11.07
N PRO A 81 0.82 -11.49 10.82
CA PRO A 81 1.72 -12.64 10.84
C PRO A 81 2.96 -12.37 9.97
N ARG A 82 4.15 -12.69 10.50
CA ARG A 82 5.41 -12.61 9.74
C ARG A 82 5.27 -13.48 8.50
N ARG A 83 5.20 -12.87 7.32
CA ARG A 83 5.39 -13.58 6.06
C ARG A 83 6.88 -13.79 5.85
N GLU A 84 7.25 -14.90 5.25
CA GLU A 84 8.60 -15.11 4.75
C GLU A 84 8.85 -14.07 3.65
N PHE A 85 9.76 -13.14 3.94
CA PHE A 85 10.25 -12.14 3.00
C PHE A 85 11.59 -12.59 2.45
N SER A 86 11.85 -12.30 1.17
CA SER A 86 13.18 -12.41 0.58
C SER A 86 14.18 -11.54 1.37
N PRO A 87 15.49 -11.80 1.30
CA PRO A 87 16.50 -10.97 1.99
C PRO A 87 16.41 -9.48 1.59
N GLU A 88 16.15 -9.19 0.31
CA GLU A 88 15.98 -7.84 -0.22
C GLU A 88 14.71 -7.16 0.34
N ASP A 89 13.59 -7.89 0.36
CA ASP A 89 12.33 -7.41 0.96
C ASP A 89 12.50 -7.13 2.46
N ARG A 90 13.31 -7.93 3.17
CA ARG A 90 13.62 -7.70 4.59
C ARG A 90 14.36 -6.38 4.79
N ALA A 91 15.39 -6.11 3.99
CA ALA A 91 16.16 -4.87 4.08
C ALA A 91 15.28 -3.64 3.84
N GLN A 92 14.46 -3.66 2.79
CA GLN A 92 13.52 -2.57 2.49
C GLN A 92 12.48 -2.37 3.61
N MET A 93 11.95 -3.46 4.19
CA MET A 93 11.00 -3.38 5.29
C MET A 93 11.64 -2.88 6.59
N GLU A 94 12.91 -3.20 6.84
CA GLU A 94 13.68 -2.65 7.96
C GLU A 94 13.95 -1.16 7.78
N GLU A 95 14.29 -0.72 6.56
CA GLU A 95 14.43 0.70 6.24
C GLU A 95 13.13 1.47 6.48
N ILE A 96 11.99 0.96 5.99
CA ILE A 96 10.67 1.55 6.26
C ILE A 96 10.39 1.61 7.78
N ARG A 97 10.79 0.60 8.56
CA ARG A 97 10.63 0.61 10.02
C ARG A 97 11.49 1.68 10.69
N LYS A 98 12.74 1.85 10.25
CA LYS A 98 13.62 2.92 10.75
C LYS A 98 13.02 4.29 10.46
N LEU A 99 12.58 4.52 9.22
CA LEU A 99 11.93 5.77 8.80
C LEU A 99 10.65 6.07 9.62
N HIS A 100 9.79 5.07 9.86
CA HIS A 100 8.63 5.24 10.73
C HIS A 100 9.00 5.57 12.19
N THR A 101 10.12 5.03 12.67
CA THR A 101 10.62 5.30 14.02
C THR A 101 11.14 6.74 14.11
N GLU A 102 11.88 7.20 13.11
CA GLU A 102 12.33 8.60 13.00
C GLU A 102 11.15 9.58 12.94
N ILE A 103 10.11 9.28 12.17
CA ILE A 103 8.87 10.08 12.15
C ILE A 103 8.26 10.16 13.56
N ARG A 104 8.16 9.04 14.27
CA ARG A 104 7.62 9.02 15.64
C ARG A 104 8.44 9.88 16.59
N THR A 105 9.76 9.72 16.56
CA THR A 105 10.68 10.49 17.40
C THR A 105 10.58 11.99 17.11
N GLU A 106 10.48 12.38 15.84
CA GLU A 106 10.34 13.78 15.46
C GLU A 106 8.98 14.36 15.89
N LEU A 107 7.90 13.58 15.81
CA LEU A 107 6.55 13.97 16.26
C LEU A 107 6.44 14.14 17.79
N GLN A 108 7.32 13.49 18.57
CA GLN A 108 7.31 13.56 20.04
C GLN A 108 8.07 14.76 20.61
N LYS A 109 8.76 15.54 19.77
CA LYS A 109 9.47 16.75 20.21
C LYS A 109 8.50 17.86 20.58
N GLU A 110 8.93 18.77 21.46
CA GLU A 110 8.18 19.97 21.84
C GLU A 110 7.82 20.85 20.62
N ALA A 111 8.74 20.94 19.65
CA ALA A 111 8.53 21.58 18.37
C ALA A 111 8.86 20.62 17.21
N PRO A 112 7.87 19.83 16.73
CA PRO A 112 8.08 18.88 15.63
C PRO A 112 8.44 19.57 14.31
N ASN A 113 9.51 19.12 13.64
CA ASN A 113 9.84 19.60 12.30
C ASN A 113 8.96 18.91 11.24
N LYS A 114 7.86 19.57 10.86
CA LYS A 114 6.89 19.06 9.87
C LYS A 114 7.50 18.84 8.47
N ALA A 115 8.48 19.65 8.07
CA ALA A 115 9.14 19.48 6.77
C ALA A 115 9.93 18.17 6.74
N LYS A 116 10.75 17.92 7.78
CA LYS A 116 11.50 16.67 7.93
C LYS A 116 10.57 15.45 7.96
N ILE A 117 9.44 15.53 8.66
CA ILE A 117 8.47 14.43 8.74
C ILE A 117 7.88 14.11 7.35
N ARG A 118 7.56 15.14 6.54
CA ARG A 118 7.11 14.97 5.14
C ARG A 118 8.18 14.33 4.25
N ASP A 119 9.44 14.73 4.41
CA ASP A 119 10.55 14.14 3.65
C ASP A 119 10.71 12.65 3.97
N LEU A 120 10.66 12.28 5.25
CA LEU A 120 10.70 10.88 5.69
C LEU A 120 9.52 10.08 5.13
N HIS A 121 8.32 10.66 5.10
CA HIS A 121 7.16 10.01 4.51
C HIS A 121 7.32 9.79 3.00
N THR A 122 7.86 10.77 2.29
CA THR A 122 8.14 10.67 0.86
C THR A 122 9.13 9.54 0.55
N LYS A 123 10.18 9.37 1.39
CA LYS A 123 11.12 8.24 1.28
C LYS A 123 10.41 6.89 1.44
N ILE A 124 9.51 6.78 2.43
CA ILE A 124 8.71 5.55 2.64
C ILE A 124 7.84 5.26 1.42
N GLN A 125 7.16 6.27 0.87
CA GLN A 125 6.33 6.10 -0.34
C GLN A 125 7.18 5.60 -1.52
N LYS A 126 8.37 6.16 -1.70
CA LYS A 126 9.29 5.74 -2.77
C LYS A 126 9.70 4.27 -2.64
N ILE A 127 10.17 3.83 -1.46
CA ILE A 127 10.56 2.43 -1.23
C ILE A 127 9.39 1.47 -1.55
N LYS A 128 8.17 1.82 -1.11
CA LYS A 128 6.97 1.01 -1.41
C LYS A 128 6.68 0.96 -2.91
N SER A 129 6.69 2.10 -3.60
CA SER A 129 6.45 2.17 -5.05
C SER A 129 7.50 1.37 -5.83
N ASP A 130 8.78 1.50 -5.49
CA ASP A 130 9.88 0.82 -6.18
C ASP A 130 9.76 -0.70 -6.01
N ARG A 131 9.44 -1.17 -4.80
CA ARG A 131 9.19 -2.60 -4.55
C ARG A 131 7.99 -3.13 -5.33
N ASP A 132 6.88 -2.39 -5.33
CA ASP A 132 5.67 -2.80 -6.04
C ASP A 132 5.88 -2.82 -7.56
N ASN A 133 6.69 -1.90 -8.10
CA ASN A 133 7.12 -1.89 -9.51
C ASN A 133 7.99 -3.10 -9.85
N ALA A 134 9.00 -3.40 -9.02
CA ALA A 134 9.86 -4.56 -9.21
C ALA A 134 9.05 -5.87 -9.24
N ARG A 135 8.07 -5.98 -8.32
CA ARG A 135 7.16 -7.12 -8.26
C ARG A 135 6.26 -7.23 -9.50
N LEU A 136 5.75 -6.12 -10.03
CA LEU A 136 4.98 -6.14 -11.27
C LEU A 136 5.83 -6.69 -12.43
N GLU A 137 7.05 -6.15 -12.58
CA GLU A 137 7.95 -6.57 -13.66
C GLU A 137 8.34 -8.05 -13.54
N GLU A 138 8.52 -8.56 -12.33
CA GLU A 138 8.72 -10.00 -12.10
C GLU A 138 7.51 -10.84 -12.55
N MET A 139 6.29 -10.40 -12.20
CA MET A 139 5.05 -11.07 -12.62
C MET A 139 4.86 -11.04 -14.14
N LEU A 140 5.23 -9.95 -14.81
CA LEU A 140 5.14 -9.81 -16.27
C LEU A 140 6.21 -10.62 -17.02
N LYS A 141 7.33 -10.95 -16.37
CA LYS A 141 8.37 -11.84 -16.92
C LYS A 141 7.94 -13.30 -16.83
N ASN A 142 7.31 -13.71 -15.73
CA ASN A 142 6.95 -15.10 -15.44
C ASN A 142 5.45 -15.28 -15.14
N PRO A 143 4.52 -14.91 -16.05
CA PRO A 143 3.09 -14.86 -15.74
C PRO A 143 2.50 -16.19 -15.26
N GLU A 144 2.95 -17.32 -15.82
CA GLU A 144 2.51 -18.66 -15.42
C GLU A 144 2.83 -19.00 -13.95
N ALA A 145 3.98 -18.57 -13.43
CA ALA A 145 4.34 -18.75 -12.02
C ALA A 145 3.40 -17.97 -11.06
N PHE A 146 2.70 -16.96 -11.59
CA PHE A 146 1.83 -16.07 -10.81
C PHE A 146 0.35 -16.17 -11.17
N LYS A 147 -0.04 -17.03 -12.10
CA LYS A 147 -1.44 -17.25 -12.55
C LYS A 147 -2.38 -17.60 -11.38
N ASN A 148 -1.89 -18.44 -10.47
CA ASN A 148 -2.62 -18.85 -9.26
C ASN A 148 -2.25 -18.02 -8.01
N SER A 149 -1.38 -17.02 -8.17
CA SER A 149 -1.04 -16.11 -7.09
C SER A 149 -2.27 -15.29 -6.69
N ARG A 150 -2.36 -14.96 -5.40
CA ARG A 150 -3.34 -13.96 -4.93
C ARG A 150 -3.03 -12.54 -5.44
N GLY A 151 -1.94 -12.35 -6.19
CA GLY A 151 -1.61 -11.13 -6.91
C GLY A 151 -1.26 -9.94 -6.00
N PHE A 152 -1.49 -8.74 -6.55
CA PHE A 152 -1.54 -7.48 -5.79
C PHE A 152 -2.79 -7.46 -4.90
N GLY A 153 -2.70 -6.87 -3.70
CA GLY A 153 -3.89 -6.58 -2.90
C GLY A 153 -4.35 -7.63 -1.87
N ARG A 154 -3.46 -8.35 -1.15
CA ARG A 154 -3.87 -8.91 0.15
C ARG A 154 -4.14 -7.76 1.14
N GLY A 155 -5.37 -7.26 1.16
CA GLY A 155 -5.81 -6.23 2.08
C GLY A 155 -7.24 -5.70 1.91
N PHE A 156 -7.91 -5.91 0.76
CA PHE A 156 -9.25 -5.39 0.55
C PHE A 156 -10.24 -6.49 0.16
N ARG A 157 -11.06 -6.83 1.17
CA ARG A 157 -12.28 -7.64 1.16
C ARG A 157 -12.21 -9.05 0.53
N ASN A 158 -12.54 -10.03 1.37
CA ASN A 158 -13.46 -11.08 0.98
C ASN A 158 -14.69 -10.39 0.36
N ASN A 159 -14.76 -10.29 -0.96
CA ASN A 159 -16.03 -10.10 -1.62
C ASN A 159 -16.58 -11.52 -1.80
N PRO A 160 -17.57 -11.98 -1.02
CA PRO A 160 -18.34 -13.13 -1.47
C PRO A 160 -18.95 -12.69 -2.81
N ALA A 161 -18.69 -13.46 -3.86
CA ALA A 161 -19.46 -13.33 -5.08
C ALA A 161 -20.94 -13.40 -4.68
N GLN A 162 -21.67 -12.29 -4.81
CA GLN A 162 -23.11 -12.35 -4.79
C GLN A 162 -23.51 -12.95 -6.14
N GLN A 163 -23.94 -14.21 -6.03
CA GLN A 163 -24.89 -14.99 -6.83
C GLN A 163 -25.08 -14.58 -8.29
#